data_AF-A0A8T4TE94-F1
#
_entry.id   AF-A0A8T4TE94-F1
#
_cell.length_a   1.000
_cell.length_b   1.000
_cell.length_c   1.000
_cell.angle_alpha   90.00
_cell.angle_beta   90.00
_cell.angle_gamma   90.00
#
_symmetry.space_group_name_H-M   'P 1'
#
loop_
_entity.id
_entity.type
_entity.pdbx_description
1 polymer ?
#
loop_
_entity_poly.entity_id
_entity_poly.type
_entity_poly.pdbx_seq_one_letter_code
_entity_poly.pdbx_strand_id
1 'polypeptide(L)'
;MDSQIKTFTDRASNELVLSEKVKLISDDNEVKEFLKIESKMTFYSSVISHSYYAIFYAAKALLLTKDIKTDSPNVHKKTLNEFKKNFVDTGELDISLLNIYKKMIVRADELLEIFKSEKGKRGNFTYKTLPQANKDPAEDSLKNAKKFVSNINKVIENEEIKKSKNNAKKL
;
A
#
# COMPACT_ATOMS: atom_id res chain seq x y z
N MET A 1 -1.86 -19.98 -7.23
CA MET A 1 -2.04 -18.88 -6.27
C MET A 1 -1.05 -17.75 -6.50
N ASP A 2 0.18 -18.09 -6.88
CA ASP A 2 1.25 -17.13 -7.24
C ASP A 2 0.80 -16.09 -8.29
N SER A 3 0.00 -16.50 -9.28
CA SER A 3 -0.59 -15.57 -10.26
C SER A 3 -1.48 -14.48 -9.62
N GLN A 4 -2.21 -14.78 -8.54
CA GLN A 4 -3.03 -13.79 -7.82
C GLN A 4 -2.20 -12.88 -6.92
N ILE A 5 -1.15 -13.42 -6.28
CA ILE A 5 -0.20 -12.62 -5.49
C ILE A 5 0.43 -11.58 -6.42
N LYS A 6 0.99 -12.02 -7.55
CA LYS A 6 1.56 -11.13 -8.58
C LYS A 6 0.56 -10.09 -9.07
N THR A 7 -0.69 -10.50 -9.32
CA THR A 7 -1.75 -9.56 -9.73
C THR A 7 -1.92 -8.44 -8.70
N PHE A 8 -1.95 -8.75 -7.41
CA PHE A 8 -2.14 -7.73 -6.38
C PHE A 8 -0.89 -6.90 -6.09
N THR A 9 0.32 -7.45 -6.21
CA THR A 9 1.57 -6.65 -6.13
C THR A 9 1.69 -5.70 -7.32
N ASP A 10 1.31 -6.12 -8.53
CA ASP A 10 1.29 -5.28 -9.73
C ASP A 10 0.26 -4.15 -9.56
N ARG A 11 -0.94 -4.47 -9.05
CA ARG A 11 -1.94 -3.45 -8.72
C ARG A 11 -1.44 -2.46 -7.68
N ALA A 12 -0.82 -2.93 -6.59
CA ALA A 12 -0.27 -2.05 -5.56
C ALA A 12 0.76 -1.07 -6.15
N SER A 13 1.63 -1.57 -7.02
CA SER A 13 2.65 -0.77 -7.71
C SER A 13 2.02 0.25 -8.67
N ASN A 14 1.01 -0.15 -9.45
CA ASN A 14 0.32 0.74 -10.37
C ASN A 14 -0.41 1.88 -9.63
N GLU A 15 -1.11 1.57 -8.53
CA GLU A 15 -1.78 2.58 -7.71
C GLU A 15 -0.78 3.55 -7.08
N LEU A 16 0.39 3.06 -6.65
CA LEU A 16 1.44 3.90 -6.10
C LEU A 16 2.01 4.86 -7.15
N VAL A 17 2.35 4.34 -8.34
CA VAL A 17 2.83 5.17 -9.46
C VAL A 17 1.77 6.19 -9.87
N LEU A 18 0.51 5.79 -9.98
CA LEU A 18 -0.58 6.71 -10.30
C LEU A 18 -0.69 7.83 -9.27
N SER A 19 -0.61 7.50 -7.98
CA SER A 19 -0.61 8.48 -6.90
C SER A 19 0.56 9.48 -7.03
N GLU A 20 1.76 9.04 -7.41
CA GLU A 20 2.89 9.92 -7.67
C GLU A 20 2.65 10.85 -8.87
N LYS A 21 2.14 10.31 -9.99
CA LYS A 21 1.88 11.10 -11.20
C LYS A 21 0.80 12.14 -10.98
N VAL A 22 -0.26 11.78 -10.27
CA VAL A 22 -1.35 12.70 -9.95
C VAL A 22 -0.89 13.79 -8.97
N LYS A 23 0.04 13.49 -8.06
CA LYS A 23 0.69 14.51 -7.22
C LYS A 23 1.51 15.47 -8.08
N LEU A 24 2.35 14.94 -8.98
CA LEU A 24 3.15 15.76 -9.90
C LEU A 24 2.27 16.73 -10.71
N ILE A 25 1.18 16.23 -11.30
CA ILE A 25 0.21 17.07 -12.03
C ILE A 25 -0.39 18.15 -11.12
N SER A 26 -0.59 17.88 -9.83
CA SER A 26 -1.17 18.86 -8.91
C SER A 26 -0.17 19.97 -8.54
N ASP A 27 1.09 19.60 -8.34
CA ASP A 27 2.16 20.49 -7.86
C ASP A 27 2.80 21.32 -8.98
N ASP A 28 2.90 20.79 -10.20
CA ASP A 28 3.72 21.34 -11.27
C ASP A 28 2.88 22.08 -12.32
N ASN A 29 3.11 23.39 -12.47
CA ASN A 29 2.39 24.23 -13.43
C ASN A 29 2.80 23.96 -14.88
N GLU A 30 4.04 23.58 -15.16
CA GLU A 30 4.50 23.27 -16.51
C GLU A 30 3.83 21.99 -17.01
N VAL A 31 3.72 20.98 -16.14
CA VAL A 31 2.97 19.74 -16.43
C VAL A 31 1.49 20.05 -16.66
N LYS A 32 0.88 20.93 -15.86
CA LYS A 32 -0.52 21.35 -16.07
C LYS A 32 -0.70 22.07 -17.40
N GLU A 33 0.19 22.98 -17.75
CA GLU A 33 0.16 23.70 -19.03
C GLU A 33 0.26 22.72 -20.21
N PHE A 34 1.24 21.81 -20.17
CA PHE A 34 1.41 20.77 -21.20
C PHE A 34 0.16 19.90 -21.37
N LEU A 35 -0.50 19.54 -20.26
CA LEU A 35 -1.73 18.74 -20.26
C LEU A 35 -3.02 19.56 -20.47
N LYS A 36 -2.91 20.89 -20.66
CA LYS A 36 -4.04 21.82 -20.80
C LYS A 36 -5.00 21.80 -19.61
N ILE A 37 -4.44 21.71 -18.40
CA ILE A 37 -5.15 21.75 -17.12
C ILE A 37 -5.08 23.17 -16.54
N GLU A 38 -6.20 23.67 -16.00
CA GLU A 38 -6.22 24.98 -15.34
C GLU A 38 -5.26 25.00 -14.14
N SER A 39 -4.48 26.08 -14.01
CA SER A 39 -3.41 26.20 -13.00
C SER A 39 -3.89 26.01 -11.55
N LYS A 40 -5.15 26.33 -11.25
CA LYS A 40 -5.77 26.21 -9.92
C LYS A 40 -6.33 24.81 -9.62
N MET A 41 -6.42 23.93 -10.63
CA MET A 41 -6.89 22.57 -10.43
C MET A 41 -5.81 21.72 -9.74
N THR A 42 -6.26 20.90 -8.80
CA THR A 42 -5.41 19.98 -8.04
C THR A 42 -6.15 18.67 -7.83
N PHE A 43 -5.39 17.58 -7.69
CA PHE A 43 -5.91 16.23 -7.59
C PHE A 43 -5.45 15.53 -6.32
N TYR A 44 -5.18 16.28 -5.25
CA TYR A 44 -4.69 15.74 -3.98
C TYR A 44 -5.63 14.70 -3.36
N SER A 45 -6.95 14.83 -3.51
CA SER A 45 -7.90 13.81 -3.06
C SER A 45 -7.73 12.46 -3.79
N SER A 46 -7.30 12.49 -5.06
CA SER A 46 -6.96 11.29 -5.82
C SER A 46 -5.65 10.69 -5.33
N VAL A 47 -4.64 11.51 -5.00
CA VAL A 47 -3.39 11.04 -4.37
C VAL A 47 -3.69 10.25 -3.09
N ILE A 48 -4.52 10.79 -2.20
CA ILE A 48 -4.94 10.10 -0.95
C ILE A 48 -5.63 8.77 -1.26
N SER A 49 -6.55 8.78 -2.23
CA SER A 49 -7.33 7.59 -2.58
C SER A 49 -6.46 6.48 -3.18
N HIS A 50 -5.59 6.81 -4.13
CA HIS A 50 -4.70 5.85 -4.78
C HIS A 50 -3.58 5.37 -3.85
N SER A 51 -3.07 6.23 -2.96
CA SER A 51 -2.18 5.83 -1.88
C SER A 51 -2.80 4.76 -0.98
N TYR A 52 -4.06 4.92 -0.59
CA TYR A 52 -4.79 3.91 0.18
C TYR A 52 -4.97 2.61 -0.60
N TYR A 53 -5.34 2.66 -1.88
CA TYR A 53 -5.50 1.44 -2.68
C TYR A 53 -4.18 0.69 -2.90
N ALA A 54 -3.06 1.40 -3.03
CA ALA A 54 -1.74 0.79 -3.06
C ALA A 54 -1.46 -0.05 -1.79
N ILE A 55 -1.71 0.53 -0.62
CA ILE A 55 -1.59 -0.15 0.69
C ILE A 55 -2.53 -1.36 0.76
N PHE A 56 -3.80 -1.17 0.38
CA PHE A 56 -4.81 -2.21 0.42
C PHE A 56 -4.45 -3.41 -0.46
N TYR A 57 -3.96 -3.19 -1.69
CA TYR A 57 -3.58 -4.28 -2.57
C TYR A 57 -2.28 -4.97 -2.13
N ALA A 58 -1.31 -4.24 -1.59
CA ALA A 58 -0.12 -4.85 -0.99
C ALA A 58 -0.50 -5.77 0.19
N ALA A 59 -1.39 -5.32 1.08
CA ALA A 59 -1.88 -6.14 2.18
C ALA A 59 -2.66 -7.38 1.69
N LYS A 60 -3.47 -7.25 0.63
CA LYS A 60 -4.13 -8.42 0.01
C LYS A 60 -3.12 -9.40 -0.58
N ALA A 61 -2.08 -8.92 -1.24
CA ALA A 61 -1.03 -9.78 -1.79
C ALA A 61 -0.32 -10.57 -0.67
N LEU A 62 -0.02 -9.91 0.45
CA LEU A 62 0.60 -10.56 1.60
C LEU A 62 -0.33 -11.60 2.24
N LEU A 63 -1.62 -11.32 2.41
CA LEU A 63 -2.58 -12.31 2.94
C LEU A 63 -2.67 -13.57 2.08
N LEU A 64 -2.58 -13.42 0.76
CA LEU A 64 -2.58 -14.54 -0.16
C LEU A 64 -1.33 -15.41 -0.05
N THR A 65 -0.20 -14.94 0.52
CA THR A 65 0.96 -15.83 0.76
C THR A 65 0.65 -16.95 1.75
N LYS A 66 -0.41 -16.77 2.56
CA LYS A 66 -0.98 -17.71 3.54
C LYS A 66 -2.36 -18.24 3.15
N ASP A 67 -2.74 -18.18 1.87
CA ASP A 67 -4.06 -18.61 1.37
C ASP A 67 -5.27 -17.84 1.96
N ILE A 68 -5.05 -16.69 2.59
CA ILE A 68 -6.13 -15.91 3.22
C ILE A 68 -6.78 -14.99 2.19
N LYS A 69 -8.05 -15.26 1.87
CA LYS A 69 -8.87 -14.45 0.97
C LYS A 69 -9.78 -13.52 1.74
N THR A 70 -9.93 -12.29 1.24
CA THR A 70 -10.88 -11.31 1.76
C THR A 70 -11.72 -10.79 0.60
N ASP A 71 -13.03 -11.05 0.70
CA ASP A 71 -14.01 -10.78 -0.34
C ASP A 71 -15.17 -9.92 0.18
N SER A 72 -15.93 -9.36 -0.76
CA SER A 72 -17.13 -8.57 -0.49
C SER A 72 -18.19 -9.38 0.27
N PRO A 73 -19.07 -8.71 1.05
CA PRO A 73 -19.06 -7.28 1.40
C PRO A 73 -17.98 -6.94 2.45
N ASN A 74 -17.74 -5.65 2.69
CA ASN A 74 -16.82 -5.12 3.70
C ASN A 74 -15.34 -5.52 3.52
N VAL A 75 -14.92 -5.73 2.27
CA VAL A 75 -13.57 -6.21 1.93
C VAL A 75 -12.45 -5.41 2.61
N HIS A 76 -12.55 -4.08 2.64
CA HIS A 76 -11.56 -3.22 3.27
C HIS A 76 -11.40 -3.43 4.78
N LYS A 77 -12.50 -3.66 5.51
CA LYS A 77 -12.46 -3.97 6.94
C LYS A 77 -11.88 -5.37 7.17
N LYS A 78 -12.29 -6.34 6.35
CA LYS A 78 -11.79 -7.72 6.41
C LYS A 78 -10.28 -7.78 6.16
N THR A 79 -9.77 -7.14 5.10
CA THR A 79 -8.34 -7.10 4.77
C THR A 79 -7.52 -6.50 5.92
N LEU A 80 -7.96 -5.39 6.51
CA LEU A 80 -7.28 -4.79 7.65
C LEU A 80 -7.25 -5.73 8.87
N ASN A 81 -8.39 -6.35 9.19
CA ASN A 81 -8.50 -7.25 10.33
C ASN A 81 -7.65 -8.51 10.15
N GLU A 82 -7.68 -9.14 8.97
CA GLU A 82 -6.87 -10.32 8.70
C GLU A 82 -5.38 -9.97 8.64
N PHE A 83 -4.99 -8.81 8.13
CA PHE A 83 -3.61 -8.33 8.18
C PHE A 83 -3.12 -8.23 9.63
N LYS A 84 -3.90 -7.56 10.50
CA LYS A 84 -3.59 -7.48 11.93
C LYS A 84 -3.45 -8.86 12.56
N LYS A 85 -4.49 -9.69 12.42
CA LYS A 85 -4.61 -10.99 13.09
C LYS A 85 -3.49 -11.96 12.70
N ASN A 86 -3.09 -12.00 11.42
CA ASN A 86 -2.22 -13.07 10.91
C ASN A 86 -0.76 -12.69 10.77
N PHE A 87 -0.43 -11.39 10.79
CA PHE A 87 0.93 -10.88 10.57
C PHE A 87 1.43 -9.99 11.70
N VAL A 88 0.56 -9.19 12.31
CA VAL A 88 0.96 -8.25 13.37
C VAL A 88 0.84 -8.91 14.74
N ASP A 89 -0.34 -9.42 15.09
CA ASP A 89 -0.61 -10.03 16.40
C ASP A 89 0.22 -11.32 16.62
N THR A 90 0.62 -11.99 15.54
CA THR A 90 1.47 -13.19 15.57
C THR A 90 2.97 -12.86 15.67
N GLY A 91 3.38 -11.60 15.47
CA GLY A 91 4.78 -11.18 15.37
C GLY A 91 5.49 -11.63 14.08
N GLU A 92 4.80 -12.31 13.17
CA GLU A 92 5.39 -12.89 11.96
C GLU A 92 5.97 -11.81 11.03
N LEU A 93 5.30 -10.66 10.92
CA LEU A 93 5.78 -9.55 10.11
C LEU A 93 7.04 -8.91 10.69
N ASP A 94 7.13 -8.77 12.01
CA ASP A 94 8.35 -8.26 12.66
C ASP A 94 9.53 -9.20 12.43
N ILE A 95 9.32 -10.51 12.55
CA ILE A 95 10.35 -11.52 12.27
C ILE A 95 10.77 -11.45 10.79
N SER A 96 9.82 -11.29 9.88
CA SER A 96 10.09 -11.20 8.44
C SER A 96 10.91 -9.95 8.10
N LEU A 97 10.52 -8.79 8.65
CA LEU A 97 11.23 -7.53 8.47
C LEU A 97 12.63 -7.55 9.11
N LEU A 98 12.77 -8.13 10.31
CA LEU A 98 14.08 -8.31 10.96
C LEU A 98 15.00 -9.19 10.11
N ASN A 99 14.46 -10.26 9.52
CA ASN A 99 15.23 -11.15 8.65
C ASN A 99 15.73 -10.47 7.38
N ILE A 100 14.95 -9.54 6.82
CA ILE A 100 15.30 -8.77 5.62
C ILE A 100 16.36 -7.73 5.96
N TYR A 101 16.13 -6.93 7.01
CA TYR A 101 16.98 -5.78 7.31
C TYR A 101 18.15 -6.08 8.24
N LYS A 102 18.16 -7.25 8.89
CA LYS A 102 19.12 -7.66 9.94
C LYS A 102 19.17 -6.72 11.15
N LYS A 103 18.20 -5.81 11.26
CA LYS A 103 17.96 -4.90 12.40
C LYS A 103 16.50 -4.43 12.36
N MET A 104 15.99 -3.95 13.49
CA MET A 104 14.62 -3.44 13.59
C MET A 104 14.52 -2.04 12.97
N ILE A 105 14.22 -1.95 11.67
CA ILE A 105 14.05 -0.68 10.94
C ILE A 105 12.58 -0.24 10.90
N VAL A 106 11.67 -1.20 10.77
CA VAL A 106 10.23 -0.98 10.65
C VAL A 106 9.53 -2.04 11.49
N ARG A 107 8.50 -1.64 12.24
CA ARG A 107 7.69 -2.54 13.06
C ARG A 107 6.36 -2.86 12.41
N ALA A 108 5.83 -4.04 12.67
CA ALA A 108 4.52 -4.48 12.19
C ALA A 108 3.39 -3.55 12.67
N ASP A 109 3.46 -3.10 13.93
CA ASP A 109 2.52 -2.12 14.51
C ASP A 109 2.50 -0.80 13.74
N GLU A 110 3.67 -0.32 13.30
CA GLU A 110 3.76 0.92 12.53
C GLU A 110 3.06 0.77 11.17
N LEU A 111 3.26 -0.35 10.48
CA LEU A 111 2.58 -0.64 9.22
C LEU A 111 1.06 -0.79 9.43
N LEU A 112 0.64 -1.38 10.55
CA LEU A 112 -0.78 -1.49 10.91
C LEU A 112 -1.41 -0.11 11.14
N GLU A 113 -0.73 0.79 11.86
CA GLU A 113 -1.23 2.14 12.09
C GLU A 113 -1.32 2.94 10.79
N ILE A 114 -0.34 2.81 9.88
CA ILE A 114 -0.42 3.37 8.52
C ILE A 114 -1.67 2.86 7.80
N PHE A 115 -1.92 1.55 7.81
CA PHE A 115 -3.07 1.00 7.10
C PHE A 115 -4.40 1.49 7.69
N LYS A 116 -4.51 1.56 9.03
CA LYS A 116 -5.69 2.11 9.72
C LYS A 116 -5.90 3.58 9.37
N SER A 117 -4.85 4.41 9.45
CA SER A 117 -4.95 5.86 9.23
C SER A 117 -5.34 6.17 7.79
N GLU A 118 -4.72 5.52 6.80
CA GLU A 118 -5.00 5.78 5.38
C GLU A 118 -6.40 5.32 4.97
N LYS A 119 -6.89 4.21 5.54
CA LYS A 119 -8.31 3.81 5.39
C LYS A 119 -9.26 4.88 5.92
N GLY A 120 -8.91 5.53 7.04
CA GLY A 120 -9.68 6.63 7.62
C GLY A 120 -9.62 7.90 6.77
N LYS A 121 -8.43 8.32 6.34
CA LYS A 121 -8.21 9.50 5.50
C LYS A 121 -9.01 9.45 4.20
N ARG A 122 -9.01 8.30 3.51
CA ARG A 122 -9.82 8.10 2.29
C ARG A 122 -11.33 8.30 2.54
N GLY A 123 -11.84 7.98 3.73
CA GLY A 123 -13.22 8.25 4.08
C GLY A 123 -13.51 9.74 4.35
N ASN A 124 -12.53 10.49 4.85
CA ASN A 124 -12.72 11.88 5.26
C ASN A 124 -12.44 12.86 4.11
N PHE A 125 -11.29 12.74 3.46
CA PHE A 125 -10.79 13.72 2.48
C PHE A 125 -11.37 13.54 1.07
N THR A 126 -11.96 12.37 0.78
CA THR A 126 -12.65 12.15 -0.50
C THR A 126 -14.02 12.83 -0.54
N TYR A 127 -14.68 13.07 0.60
CA TYR A 127 -16.08 13.49 0.63
C TYR A 127 -16.35 14.83 1.33
N LYS A 128 -15.42 15.33 2.17
CA LYS A 128 -15.71 16.45 3.08
C LYS A 128 -14.83 17.70 2.90
N THR A 129 -13.93 17.69 1.93
CA THR A 129 -12.90 18.73 1.77
C THR A 129 -12.70 19.11 0.31
N LEU A 130 -12.43 20.39 0.05
CA LEU A 130 -12.00 20.85 -1.27
C LEU A 130 -10.63 20.23 -1.61
N PRO A 131 -10.42 19.72 -2.85
CA PRO A 131 -9.16 19.09 -3.23
C PRO A 131 -7.92 19.94 -2.96
N GLN A 132 -8.01 21.27 -3.12
CA GLN A 132 -6.89 22.21 -2.93
C GLN A 132 -6.39 22.25 -1.48
N ALA A 133 -7.26 21.98 -0.51
CA ALA A 133 -6.90 21.96 0.91
C ALA A 133 -6.20 20.66 1.33
N ASN A 134 -6.09 19.67 0.43
CA ASN A 134 -5.61 18.33 0.74
C ASN A 134 -4.13 18.09 0.41
N LYS A 135 -3.35 19.14 0.14
CA LYS A 135 -1.93 19.01 -0.24
C LYS A 135 -1.11 18.22 0.80
N ASP A 136 -1.09 18.68 2.05
CA ASP A 136 -0.29 18.03 3.10
C ASP A 136 -0.81 16.61 3.42
N PRO A 137 -2.14 16.39 3.57
CA PRO A 137 -2.67 15.03 3.69
C PRO A 137 -2.28 14.10 2.54
N ALA A 138 -2.24 14.60 1.30
CA ALA A 138 -1.84 13.83 0.13
C ALA A 138 -0.35 13.47 0.12
N GLU A 139 0.51 14.39 0.53
CA GLU A 139 1.94 14.13 0.67
C GLU A 139 2.22 13.06 1.74
N ASP A 140 1.56 13.18 2.89
CA ASP A 140 1.63 12.17 3.95
C ASP A 140 1.12 10.80 3.48
N SER A 141 -0.03 10.77 2.80
CA SER A 141 -0.60 9.54 2.25
C SER A 141 0.35 8.86 1.26
N LEU A 142 0.99 9.63 0.38
CA LEU A 142 1.96 9.09 -0.57
C LEU A 142 3.21 8.54 0.12
N LYS A 143 3.74 9.25 1.12
CA LYS A 143 4.88 8.78 1.93
C LYS A 143 4.55 7.48 2.65
N ASN A 144 3.36 7.40 3.25
CA ASN A 144 2.86 6.21 3.92
C ASN A 144 2.71 5.03 2.96
N ALA A 145 2.14 5.26 1.78
CA ALA A 145 2.00 4.24 0.75
C ALA A 145 3.36 3.70 0.27
N LYS A 146 4.34 4.59 0.00
CA LYS A 146 5.72 4.18 -0.36
C LYS A 146 6.34 3.30 0.72
N LYS A 147 6.25 3.73 1.98
CA LYS A 147 6.79 2.97 3.11
C LYS A 147 6.13 1.61 3.24
N PHE A 148 4.81 1.55 3.20
CA PHE A 148 4.06 0.31 3.36
C PHE A 148 4.34 -0.66 2.21
N VAL A 149 4.12 -0.23 0.95
CA VAL A 149 4.26 -1.09 -0.24
C VAL A 149 5.68 -1.63 -0.36
N SER A 150 6.71 -0.80 -0.15
CA SER A 150 8.11 -1.25 -0.23
C SER A 150 8.43 -2.35 0.80
N ASN A 151 7.95 -2.21 2.03
CA ASN A 151 8.21 -3.21 3.07
C ASN A 151 7.45 -4.51 2.82
N ILE A 152 6.19 -4.41 2.39
CA ILE A 152 5.36 -5.60 2.14
C ILE A 152 5.85 -6.37 0.91
N ASN A 153 6.25 -5.70 -0.17
CA ASN A 153 6.78 -6.38 -1.35
C ASN A 153 8.08 -7.14 -1.02
N LYS A 154 8.99 -6.54 -0.26
CA LYS A 154 10.20 -7.25 0.21
C LYS A 154 9.89 -8.49 1.04
N VAL A 155 8.84 -8.44 1.87
CA VAL A 155 8.38 -9.61 2.64
C VAL A 155 7.88 -10.70 1.71
N ILE A 156 7.05 -10.37 0.72
CA ILE A 156 6.53 -11.31 -0.27
C ILE A 156 7.68 -11.94 -1.08
N GLU A 157 8.58 -11.13 -1.62
CA GLU A 157 9.75 -11.59 -2.38
C GLU A 157 10.61 -12.57 -1.57
N ASN A 158 10.86 -12.26 -0.30
CA ASN A 158 11.64 -13.13 0.59
C ASN A 158 10.93 -14.46 0.86
N GLU A 159 9.60 -14.47 0.99
CA GLU A 159 8.80 -15.69 1.14
C GLU A 159 8.83 -16.56 -0.13
N GLU A 160 8.76 -15.95 -1.31
CA GLU A 160 8.88 -16.67 -2.60
C GLU A 160 10.27 -17.30 -2.81
N ILE A 161 11.34 -16.60 -2.39
CA ILE A 161 12.71 -17.12 -2.43
C ILE A 161 12.85 -18.34 -1.49
N LYS A 162 12.28 -18.29 -0.28
CA LYS A 162 12.31 -19.42 0.67
C LYS A 162 11.57 -20.64 0.11
N LYS A 163 10.38 -20.43 -0.47
CA LYS A 163 9.57 -21.51 -1.10
C LYS A 163 10.35 -22.19 -2.23
N SER A 164 10.99 -21.41 -3.09
CA SER A 164 11.80 -21.93 -4.20
C SER A 164 12.97 -22.79 -3.73
N LYS A 165 13.70 -22.34 -2.70
CA LYS A 165 14.83 -23.11 -2.11
C LYS A 165 14.39 -24.42 -1.46
N ASN A 166 13.22 -24.44 -0.82
CA ASN A 166 12.70 -25.64 -0.18
C ASN A 166 12.27 -26.70 -1.20
N ASN A 167 11.73 -26.28 -2.35
CA ASN A 167 11.35 -27.19 -3.44
C ASN A 167 12.59 -27.79 -4.13
N ALA A 168 13.65 -26.99 -4.32
CA ALA A 168 14.90 -27.47 -4.92
C ALA A 168 15.66 -28.50 -4.06
N LYS A 169 15.44 -28.52 -2.73
CA LYS A 169 16.03 -29.50 -1.81
C LYS A 169 15.26 -30.82 -1.71
N LYS A 170 14.06 -30.89 -2.28
CA LYS A 170 13.18 -32.08 -2.26
C LYS A 170 13.26 -32.90 -3.56
N LEU A 171 13.98 -32.41 -4.57
CA LEU A 171 14.31 -33.09 -5.82
C LEU A 171 15.74 -33.65 -5.73
#